data_AF-A0A9Q0C3B0-F1
#
_entry.id   AF-A0A9Q0C3B0-F1
#
_cell.length_a   1.000
_cell.length_b   1.000
_cell.length_c   1.000
_cell.angle_alpha   90.00
_cell.angle_beta   90.00
_cell.angle_gamma   90.00
#
_symmetry.space_group_name_H-M   'P 1'
#
loop_
_entity.id
_entity.type
_entity.pdbx_description
1 polymer ?
#
loop_
_entity_poly.entity_id
_entity_poly.type
_entity_poly.pdbx_seq_one_letter_code
_entity_poly.pdbx_strand_id
1 'polypeptide(L)'
;MDLWTSRQNKSYMCITVHFIDDNWSIQKRILRFMLSDGRHTGLNLSGAIMKNFFDWNIDRKLFSLTLDNDSANNSCAGDMISKLNRNAALYCGGKYFHVRCATHIINLVVQAGISEIKQSIDGIRGAIIKIKNSPLLEEEFRKRAMECNLDSSKGLASDVSTRWNSTYLMLRSALYFKDALQRMHFLDHSRFVNFPTNENWDEVDVLCKCLRIFHSITELMSGTSYPTTNWFFLKFSEIKLRIDAWTKHKSLTIVKMGLAMQTKFAKYWEKSNLILAIGSFLDPRYKMGLIDYYYPQFYEDKGRREIDEFKNVLKDLYKEYELKFKNSDVGGPVSGGRGINIGANSGSGDGDDENEEAGFCRFMLERSQPSSLKSELDHYMERQPVPNLQGESFDLLSWWKTEGREFPILGKIARDVLAIPVSTVASESAFSTGGRVIRAHRSKLDPEIVEALICTQDWVRSEKKLGNLPTLYDAFEGHDEATVE
;
A
#
# COMPACT_ATOMS: atom_id res chain seq x y z
N MET A 1 5.81 9.31 0.00
CA MET A 1 7.04 9.98 -0.46
C MET A 1 8.21 9.08 -0.14
N ASP A 2 9.26 9.12 -0.95
CA ASP A 2 10.48 8.37 -0.68
C ASP A 2 11.72 9.16 -1.17
N LEU A 3 12.89 8.78 -0.67
CA LEU A 3 14.19 9.36 -1.02
C LEU A 3 15.12 8.30 -1.61
N TRP A 4 15.90 8.69 -2.61
CA TRP A 4 16.85 7.78 -3.25
C TRP A 4 18.16 8.46 -3.59
N THR A 5 19.26 7.85 -3.16
CA THR A 5 20.60 8.24 -3.59
C THR A 5 20.94 7.54 -4.90
N SER A 6 21.12 8.35 -5.94
CA SER A 6 21.56 7.92 -7.26
C SER A 6 23.01 7.45 -7.26
N ARG A 7 23.41 6.77 -8.35
CA ARG A 7 24.81 6.37 -8.59
C ARG A 7 25.78 7.55 -8.72
N GLN A 8 25.26 8.75 -8.90
CA GLN A 8 26.04 9.99 -8.93
C GLN A 8 26.26 10.58 -7.54
N ASN A 9 25.87 9.86 -6.49
CA ASN A 9 25.84 10.34 -5.12
C ASN A 9 24.96 11.59 -4.91
N LYS A 10 23.94 11.75 -5.76
CA LYS A 10 22.90 12.78 -5.67
C LYS A 10 21.63 12.18 -5.09
N SER A 11 20.98 12.88 -4.16
CA SER A 11 19.72 12.45 -3.53
C SER A 11 18.52 13.02 -4.28
N TYR A 12 17.55 12.17 -4.60
CA TYR A 12 16.30 12.54 -5.26
C TYR A 12 15.12 12.27 -4.34
N MET A 13 14.15 13.19 -4.33
CA MET A 13 12.86 13.04 -3.66
C MET A 13 11.78 12.77 -4.70
N CYS A 14 10.98 11.73 -4.47
CA CYS A 14 9.81 11.41 -5.29
C CYS A 14 8.52 11.59 -4.49
N ILE A 15 7.68 12.52 -4.94
CA ILE A 15 6.33 12.76 -4.39
C ILE A 15 5.32 12.13 -5.34
N THR A 16 4.60 11.14 -4.83
CA THR A 16 3.53 10.45 -5.56
C THR A 16 2.22 10.74 -4.85
N VAL A 17 1.20 11.16 -5.60
CA VAL A 17 -0.16 11.35 -5.11
C VAL A 17 -1.02 10.15 -5.47
N HIS A 18 -1.90 9.78 -4.54
CA HIS A 18 -2.84 8.68 -4.68
C HIS A 18 -4.23 9.19 -4.29
N PHE A 19 -5.24 8.88 -5.08
CA PHE A 19 -6.63 9.24 -4.83
C PHE A 19 -7.57 8.26 -5.52
N ILE A 20 -8.84 8.23 -5.13
CA ILE A 20 -9.89 7.50 -5.84
C ILE A 20 -10.75 8.55 -6.57
N ASP A 21 -10.92 8.38 -7.88
CA ASP A 21 -11.71 9.30 -8.70
C ASP A 21 -13.22 9.04 -8.61
N ASP A 22 -14.01 9.85 -9.31
CA ASP A 22 -15.47 9.72 -9.32
C ASP A 22 -15.98 8.43 -9.95
N ASN A 23 -15.16 7.78 -10.79
CA ASN A 23 -15.45 6.48 -11.36
C ASN A 23 -15.13 5.33 -10.41
N TRP A 24 -14.70 5.63 -9.18
CA TRP A 24 -14.18 4.68 -8.20
C TRP A 24 -12.96 3.91 -8.73
N SER A 25 -12.11 4.58 -9.50
CA SER A 25 -10.83 4.04 -9.94
C SER A 25 -9.70 4.64 -9.11
N ILE A 26 -8.77 3.79 -8.68
CA ILE A 26 -7.57 4.27 -7.99
C ILE A 26 -6.64 4.95 -8.98
N GLN A 27 -6.23 6.16 -8.62
CA GLN A 27 -5.31 6.98 -9.38
C GLN A 27 -3.99 7.09 -8.62
N LYS A 28 -2.90 6.97 -9.38
CA LYS A 28 -1.52 7.17 -8.91
C LYS A 28 -0.84 8.10 -9.90
N ARG A 29 -0.22 9.18 -9.43
CA ARG A 29 0.58 10.10 -10.28
C ARG A 29 1.84 10.54 -9.55
N ILE A 30 2.98 10.49 -10.23
CA ILE A 30 4.20 11.15 -9.75
C ILE A 30 4.02 12.65 -9.96
N LEU A 31 3.92 13.37 -8.86
CA LEU A 31 3.74 14.82 -8.85
C LEU A 31 5.08 15.53 -9.03
N ARG A 32 6.12 15.01 -8.38
CA ARG A 32 7.48 15.55 -8.40
C ARG A 32 8.53 14.46 -8.35
N PHE A 33 9.62 14.68 -9.07
CA PHE A 33 10.86 13.90 -9.00
C PHE A 33 12.04 14.87 -8.98
N MET A 34 12.38 15.38 -7.82
CA MET A 34 13.26 16.54 -7.68
C MET A 34 14.57 16.18 -6.98
N LEU A 35 15.63 16.92 -7.31
CA LEU A 35 16.87 16.86 -6.55
C LEU A 35 16.64 17.40 -5.14
N SER A 36 17.12 16.68 -4.13
CA SER A 36 17.05 17.09 -2.73
C SER A 36 18.43 17.53 -2.29
N ASP A 37 18.66 18.84 -2.27
CA ASP A 37 19.94 19.44 -1.88
C ASP A 37 20.05 19.62 -0.37
N GLY A 38 21.27 19.49 0.15
CA GLY A 38 21.58 19.70 1.55
C GLY A 38 21.26 18.51 2.47
N ARG A 39 21.20 18.76 3.79
CA ARG A 39 20.94 17.72 4.78
C ARG A 39 19.45 17.34 4.78
N HIS A 40 19.16 16.05 4.74
CA HIS A 40 17.80 15.49 4.85
C HIS A 40 17.29 15.49 6.30
N THR A 41 17.33 16.65 6.97
CA THR A 41 16.69 16.82 8.27
C THR A 41 15.17 16.86 8.10
N GLY A 42 14.41 16.45 9.12
CA GLY A 42 12.95 16.44 9.04
C GLY A 42 12.33 17.79 8.67
N LEU A 43 12.90 18.91 9.15
CA LEU A 43 12.43 20.26 8.83
C LEU A 43 12.69 20.64 7.36
N ASN A 44 13.85 20.28 6.80
CA ASN A 44 14.16 20.54 5.41
C ASN A 44 13.23 19.74 4.48
N LEU A 45 12.98 18.47 4.83
CA LEU A 45 12.04 17.62 4.09
C LEU A 45 10.62 18.21 4.14
N SER A 46 10.15 18.63 5.32
CA SER A 46 8.84 19.27 5.47
C SER A 46 8.73 20.53 4.62
N GLY A 47 9.73 21.42 4.66
CA GLY A 47 9.75 22.64 3.84
C GLY A 47 9.66 22.35 2.35
N ALA A 48 10.43 21.37 1.87
CA ALA A 48 10.40 20.95 0.47
C ALA A 48 9.03 20.38 0.06
N ILE A 49 8.43 19.51 0.88
CA ILE A 49 7.12 18.90 0.59
C ILE A 49 6.02 19.95 0.61
N MET A 50 5.99 20.80 1.64
CA MET A 50 4.98 21.86 1.79
C MET A 50 4.99 22.83 0.61
N LYS A 51 6.17 23.25 0.15
CA LYS A 51 6.29 24.09 -1.05
C LYS A 51 5.59 23.45 -2.25
N ASN A 52 5.85 22.17 -2.49
CA ASN A 52 5.20 21.45 -3.60
C ASN A 52 3.69 21.35 -3.44
N PHE A 53 3.17 21.19 -2.23
CA PHE A 53 1.73 21.16 -2.00
C PHE A 53 1.06 22.51 -2.30
N PHE A 54 1.72 23.63 -2.01
CA PHE A 54 1.26 24.96 -2.39
C PHE A 54 1.37 25.21 -3.90
N ASP A 55 2.50 24.83 -4.52
CA ASP A 55 2.72 25.01 -5.96
C ASP A 55 1.64 24.29 -6.80
N TRP A 56 1.14 23.15 -6.31
CA TRP A 56 0.06 22.39 -6.94
C TRP A 56 -1.35 22.73 -6.43
N ASN A 57 -1.47 23.62 -5.45
CA ASN A 57 -2.74 23.99 -4.81
C ASN A 57 -3.52 22.76 -4.26
N ILE A 58 -2.80 21.85 -3.60
CA ILE A 58 -3.35 20.62 -3.02
C ILE A 58 -3.22 20.57 -1.49
N ASP A 59 -2.69 21.61 -0.85
CA ASP A 59 -2.46 21.68 0.60
C ASP A 59 -3.74 21.47 1.45
N ARG A 60 -4.92 21.72 0.86
CA ARG A 60 -6.25 21.52 1.48
C ARG A 60 -6.93 20.21 1.10
N LYS A 61 -6.30 19.37 0.27
CA LYS A 61 -6.84 18.10 -0.23
C LYS A 61 -6.10 16.89 0.34
N LEU A 62 -5.34 17.09 1.42
CA LEU A 62 -4.47 16.07 1.99
C LEU A 62 -5.19 15.31 3.11
N PHE A 63 -5.24 14.00 2.97
CA PHE A 63 -5.72 13.12 4.03
C PHE A 63 -4.56 12.51 4.83
N SER A 64 -3.58 11.91 4.14
CA SER A 64 -2.43 11.26 4.76
C SER A 64 -1.14 11.40 3.94
N LEU A 65 -0.03 11.09 4.58
CA LEU A 65 1.32 11.07 4.04
C LEU A 65 2.01 9.77 4.48
N THR A 66 2.23 8.87 3.53
CA THR A 66 3.01 7.65 3.75
C THR A 66 4.50 7.91 3.59
N LEU A 67 5.28 7.62 4.64
CA LEU A 67 6.74 7.72 4.70
C LEU A 67 7.35 6.41 5.19
N ASP A 68 8.65 6.22 4.98
CA ASP A 68 9.37 5.11 5.60
C ASP A 68 9.46 5.27 7.13
N ASN A 69 10.15 4.33 7.79
CA ASN A 69 10.26 4.30 9.25
C ASN A 69 11.49 5.03 9.80
N ASP A 70 12.13 5.89 9.00
CA ASP A 70 13.26 6.70 9.45
C ASP A 70 12.83 7.70 10.54
N SER A 71 13.76 8.04 11.43
CA SER A 71 13.50 8.95 12.54
C SER A 71 13.25 10.38 12.05
N ALA A 72 13.93 10.86 11.01
CA ALA A 72 13.75 12.19 10.45
C ALA A 72 12.33 12.43 9.92
N ASN A 73 11.68 11.37 9.44
CA ASN A 73 10.31 11.41 8.94
C ASN A 73 9.27 11.65 10.05
N ASN A 74 9.60 11.36 11.32
CA ASN A 74 8.78 11.81 12.46
C ASN A 74 8.72 13.32 12.54
N SER A 75 9.90 13.95 12.54
CA SER A 75 10.02 15.41 12.66
C SER A 75 9.44 16.12 11.44
N CYS A 76 9.61 15.53 10.24
CA CYS A 76 8.97 16.01 9.02
C CYS A 76 7.44 16.03 9.16
N ALA A 77 6.83 14.88 9.48
CA ALA A 77 5.38 14.79 9.60
C ALA A 77 4.82 15.68 10.72
N GLY A 78 5.50 15.75 11.88
CA GLY A 78 5.07 16.61 12.98
C GLY A 78 5.07 18.11 12.63
N ASP A 79 6.11 18.59 11.95
CA ASP A 79 6.16 19.97 11.48
C ASP A 79 5.08 20.27 10.42
N MET A 80 4.83 19.34 9.49
CA MET A 80 3.75 19.48 8.52
C MET A 80 2.37 19.53 9.17
N ILE A 81 2.10 18.65 10.13
CA ILE A 81 0.84 18.63 10.91
C ILE A 81 0.65 19.99 11.61
N SER A 82 1.70 20.51 12.25
CA SER A 82 1.65 21.82 12.91
C SER A 82 1.29 22.96 11.94
N LYS A 83 1.84 22.95 10.73
CA LYS A 83 1.59 23.97 9.70
C LYS A 83 0.20 23.86 9.08
N LEU A 84 -0.21 22.65 8.70
CA LEU A 84 -1.48 22.40 8.03
C LEU A 84 -2.69 22.57 8.96
N ASN A 85 -2.55 22.22 10.24
CA ASN A 85 -3.62 22.41 11.22
C ASN A 85 -3.95 23.88 11.50
N ARG A 86 -3.04 24.84 11.26
CA ARG A 86 -3.33 26.28 11.44
C ARG A 86 -4.51 26.75 10.61
N ASN A 87 -4.77 26.09 9.47
CA ASN A 87 -5.87 26.39 8.56
C ASN A 87 -6.95 25.30 8.56
N ALA A 88 -6.98 24.43 9.57
CA ALA A 88 -7.88 23.27 9.66
C ALA A 88 -7.87 22.37 8.39
N ALA A 89 -6.72 22.27 7.71
CA ALA A 89 -6.61 21.55 6.44
C ALA A 89 -6.65 20.01 6.61
N LEU A 90 -6.28 19.51 7.79
CA LEU A 90 -6.23 18.06 8.07
C LEU A 90 -7.50 17.58 8.76
N TYR A 91 -7.70 16.27 8.70
CA TYR A 91 -8.73 15.58 9.47
C TYR A 91 -8.18 15.13 10.84
N CYS A 92 -9.03 15.17 11.86
CA CYS A 92 -8.77 14.76 13.24
C CYS A 92 -7.52 15.42 13.82
N GLY A 93 -7.30 16.71 13.51
CA GLY A 93 -6.09 17.44 13.91
C GLY A 93 -4.80 16.80 13.41
N GLY A 94 -4.84 16.05 12.31
CA GLY A 94 -3.69 15.34 11.75
C GLY A 94 -3.32 14.04 12.46
N LYS A 95 -4.15 13.54 13.38
CA LYS A 95 -3.92 12.26 14.10
C LYS A 95 -3.63 11.10 13.14
N TYR A 96 -4.27 11.09 11.97
CA TYR A 96 -4.13 10.04 10.97
C TYR A 96 -3.21 10.41 9.79
N PHE A 97 -2.57 11.57 9.85
CA PHE A 97 -1.82 12.10 8.71
C PHE A 97 -0.56 11.30 8.42
N HIS A 98 0.22 10.93 9.44
CA HIS A 98 1.46 10.19 9.23
C HIS A 98 1.19 8.68 9.16
N VAL A 99 1.42 8.09 7.98
CA VAL A 99 1.33 6.65 7.75
C VAL A 99 2.72 6.07 7.56
N ARG A 100 3.00 4.95 8.21
CA ARG A 100 4.27 4.23 8.06
C ARG A 100 4.20 3.23 6.93
N CYS A 101 5.28 3.15 6.16
CA CYS A 101 5.43 2.19 5.07
C CYS A 101 5.45 0.76 5.63
N ALA A 102 4.40 0.00 5.34
CA ALA A 102 4.18 -1.38 5.74
C ALA A 102 5.26 -2.31 5.17
N THR A 103 5.64 -2.15 3.89
CA THR A 103 6.69 -2.96 3.26
C THR A 103 8.06 -2.70 3.87
N HIS A 104 8.30 -1.48 4.36
CA HIS A 104 9.50 -1.16 5.12
C HIS A 104 9.48 -1.80 6.52
N ILE A 105 8.33 -1.84 7.21
CA ILE A 105 8.18 -2.58 8.47
C ILE A 105 8.48 -4.07 8.24
N ILE A 106 7.91 -4.67 7.20
CA ILE A 106 8.18 -6.07 6.83
C ILE A 106 9.68 -6.29 6.58
N ASN A 107 10.33 -5.41 5.81
CA ASN A 107 11.78 -5.48 5.60
C ASN A 107 12.56 -5.48 6.93
N LEU A 108 12.23 -4.58 7.86
CA LEU A 108 12.92 -4.50 9.15
C LEU A 108 12.70 -5.74 10.03
N VAL A 109 11.49 -6.30 10.03
CA VAL A 109 11.16 -7.54 10.73
C VAL A 109 11.94 -8.70 10.13
N VAL A 110 11.87 -8.87 8.80
CA VAL A 110 12.53 -9.97 8.09
C VAL A 110 14.06 -9.90 8.24
N GLN A 111 14.66 -8.73 8.11
CA GLN A 111 16.10 -8.56 8.26
C GLN A 111 16.59 -8.95 9.66
N ALA A 112 15.81 -8.67 10.70
CA ALA A 112 16.14 -9.12 12.05
C ALA A 112 16.13 -10.64 12.17
N GLY A 113 15.16 -11.33 11.55
CA GLY A 113 15.14 -12.79 11.54
C GLY A 113 16.22 -13.42 10.65
N ILE A 114 16.49 -12.86 9.47
CA ILE A 114 17.57 -13.31 8.57
C ILE A 114 18.94 -13.23 9.24
N SER A 115 19.15 -12.23 10.10
CA SER A 115 20.41 -12.05 10.82
C SER A 115 20.78 -13.23 11.73
N GLU A 116 19.79 -13.99 12.22
CA GLU A 116 20.01 -15.19 13.06
C GLU A 116 20.55 -16.39 12.27
N ILE A 117 20.38 -16.41 10.94
CA ILE A 117 20.79 -17.52 10.04
C ILE A 117 21.83 -17.02 9.01
N LYS A 118 22.50 -15.90 9.33
CA LYS A 118 23.37 -15.20 8.39
C LYS A 118 24.52 -16.07 7.88
N GLN A 119 25.11 -16.91 8.73
CA GLN A 119 26.23 -17.77 8.36
C GLN A 119 25.86 -18.74 7.23
N SER A 120 24.73 -19.44 7.35
CA SER A 120 24.23 -20.38 6.34
C SER A 120 23.91 -19.67 5.01
N ILE A 121 23.37 -18.45 5.09
CA ILE A 121 23.08 -17.61 3.93
C ILE A 121 24.37 -17.13 3.23
N ASP A 122 25.37 -16.70 4.00
CA ASP A 122 26.63 -16.18 3.48
C ASP A 122 27.41 -17.25 2.70
N GLY A 123 27.39 -18.52 3.16
CA GLY A 123 27.98 -19.65 2.42
C GLY A 123 27.33 -19.88 1.05
N ILE A 124 25.98 -19.91 1.01
CA ILE A 124 25.23 -20.05 -0.25
C ILE A 124 25.51 -18.86 -1.18
N ARG A 125 25.47 -17.65 -0.65
CA ARG A 125 25.72 -16.42 -1.41
C ARG A 125 27.13 -16.44 -2.01
N GLY A 126 28.14 -16.85 -1.23
CA GLY A 126 29.52 -16.96 -1.68
C GLY A 126 29.67 -17.93 -2.86
N ALA A 127 29.03 -19.10 -2.78
CA ALA A 127 29.03 -20.07 -3.88
C ALA A 127 28.38 -19.50 -5.15
N ILE A 128 27.21 -18.86 -5.03
CA ILE A 128 26.50 -18.27 -6.17
C ILE A 128 27.31 -17.14 -6.83
N ILE A 129 27.87 -16.22 -6.03
CA ILE A 129 28.70 -15.13 -6.54
C ILE A 129 29.90 -15.68 -7.31
N LYS A 130 30.55 -16.71 -6.77
CA LYS A 130 31.70 -17.34 -7.43
C LYS A 130 31.34 -17.96 -8.78
N ILE A 131 30.22 -18.68 -8.85
CA ILE A 131 29.72 -19.29 -10.09
C ILE A 131 29.39 -18.21 -11.12
N LYS A 132 28.63 -17.18 -10.72
CA LYS A 132 28.16 -16.14 -11.66
C LYS A 132 29.24 -15.19 -12.15
N ASN A 133 30.36 -15.09 -11.44
CA ASN A 133 31.50 -14.29 -11.87
C ASN A 133 32.49 -15.06 -12.76
N SER A 134 32.25 -16.34 -13.05
CA SER A 134 33.14 -17.17 -13.88
C SER A 134 32.36 -17.89 -14.97
N PRO A 135 32.56 -17.55 -16.26
CA PRO A 135 31.88 -18.21 -17.38
C PRO A 135 32.07 -19.73 -17.38
N LEU A 136 33.28 -20.20 -17.03
CA LEU A 136 33.61 -21.63 -16.94
C LEU A 136 32.82 -22.32 -15.83
N LEU A 137 32.68 -21.69 -14.65
CA LEU A 137 31.89 -22.26 -13.56
C LEU A 137 30.39 -22.22 -13.87
N GLU A 138 29.93 -21.20 -14.61
CA GLU A 138 28.53 -21.10 -15.02
C GLU A 138 28.18 -22.18 -16.07
N GLU A 139 29.09 -22.48 -16.99
CA GLU A 139 28.96 -23.61 -17.92
C GLU A 139 28.95 -24.95 -17.17
N GLU A 140 29.88 -25.15 -16.24
CA GLU A 140 29.91 -26.37 -15.42
C GLU A 140 28.62 -26.50 -14.58
N PHE A 141 28.15 -25.41 -13.97
CA PHE A 141 26.89 -25.38 -13.25
C PHE A 141 25.71 -25.81 -14.11
N ARG A 142 25.59 -25.26 -15.33
CA ARG A 142 24.53 -25.65 -16.28
C ARG A 142 24.60 -27.14 -16.61
N LYS A 143 25.80 -27.67 -16.81
CA LYS A 143 26.02 -29.11 -17.02
C LYS A 143 25.55 -29.92 -15.82
N ARG A 144 25.93 -29.55 -14.59
CA ARG A 144 25.49 -30.27 -13.37
C ARG A 144 23.98 -30.19 -13.16
N ALA A 145 23.37 -29.03 -13.44
CA ALA A 145 21.93 -28.89 -13.40
C ALA A 145 21.22 -29.87 -14.34
N MET A 146 21.69 -30.00 -15.58
CA MET A 146 21.15 -30.96 -16.55
C MET A 146 21.33 -32.42 -16.09
N GLU A 147 22.52 -32.77 -15.57
CA GLU A 147 22.79 -34.10 -15.01
C GLU A 147 21.89 -34.46 -13.81
N CYS A 148 21.39 -33.45 -13.10
CA CYS A 148 20.43 -33.58 -11.99
C CYS A 148 18.95 -33.48 -12.45
N ASN A 149 18.67 -33.47 -13.76
CA ASN A 149 17.32 -33.29 -14.33
C ASN A 149 16.66 -31.95 -13.93
N LEU A 150 17.45 -30.90 -13.72
CA LEU A 150 16.96 -29.55 -13.40
C LEU A 150 16.92 -28.69 -14.66
N ASP A 151 15.96 -27.77 -14.71
CA ASP A 151 15.84 -26.79 -15.80
C ASP A 151 16.94 -25.73 -15.68
N SER A 152 18.02 -25.93 -16.44
CA SER A 152 19.19 -25.06 -16.45
C SER A 152 18.90 -23.67 -17.03
N SER A 153 17.78 -23.48 -17.74
CA SER A 153 17.39 -22.18 -18.30
C SER A 153 16.99 -21.16 -17.24
N LYS A 154 16.52 -21.61 -16.06
CA LYS A 154 16.14 -20.74 -14.95
C LYS A 154 17.33 -19.96 -14.36
N GLY A 155 18.53 -20.54 -14.39
CA GLY A 155 19.77 -19.94 -13.88
C GLY A 155 19.75 -19.63 -12.37
N LEU A 156 20.93 -19.28 -11.83
CA LEU A 156 21.06 -18.85 -10.44
C LEU A 156 20.71 -17.36 -10.25
N ALA A 157 19.88 -17.08 -9.26
CA ALA A 157 19.58 -15.71 -8.83
C ALA A 157 20.67 -15.15 -7.91
N SER A 158 21.10 -13.91 -8.14
CA SER A 158 21.96 -13.16 -7.21
C SER A 158 21.10 -12.28 -6.32
N ASP A 159 21.51 -12.07 -5.07
CA ASP A 159 20.87 -11.09 -4.21
C ASP A 159 21.57 -9.73 -4.17
N VAL A 160 20.84 -8.76 -3.66
CA VAL A 160 21.37 -7.52 -3.11
C VAL A 160 21.23 -7.66 -1.60
N SER A 161 22.36 -7.77 -0.88
CA SER A 161 22.37 -8.11 0.56
C SER A 161 21.55 -7.15 1.43
N THR A 162 21.32 -5.92 0.98
CA THR A 162 20.49 -4.92 1.68
C THR A 162 18.99 -5.06 1.40
N ARG A 163 18.57 -5.94 0.47
CA ARG A 163 17.17 -6.15 0.07
C ARG A 163 16.74 -7.60 0.29
N TRP A 164 16.03 -7.84 1.38
CA TRP A 164 15.64 -9.19 1.80
C TRP A 164 14.85 -9.98 0.74
N ASN A 165 14.01 -9.32 -0.07
CA ASN A 165 13.26 -9.98 -1.16
C ASN A 165 14.20 -10.65 -2.16
N SER A 166 15.30 -9.99 -2.50
CA SER A 166 16.30 -10.57 -3.42
C SER A 166 17.07 -11.71 -2.77
N THR A 167 17.34 -11.63 -1.45
CA THR A 167 17.92 -12.74 -0.68
C THR A 167 16.97 -13.94 -0.67
N TYR A 168 15.67 -13.74 -0.44
CA TYR A 168 14.67 -14.80 -0.52
C TYR A 168 14.63 -15.48 -1.89
N LEU A 169 14.66 -14.70 -2.98
CA LEU A 169 14.69 -15.25 -4.35
C LEU A 169 15.99 -16.02 -4.63
N MET A 170 17.14 -15.50 -4.16
CA MET A 170 18.43 -16.21 -4.22
C MET A 170 18.36 -17.55 -3.50
N LEU A 171 17.85 -17.59 -2.26
CA LEU A 171 17.75 -18.83 -1.48
C LEU A 171 16.79 -19.83 -2.12
N ARG A 172 15.66 -19.38 -2.67
CA ARG A 172 14.74 -20.26 -3.43
C ARG A 172 15.41 -20.85 -4.68
N SER A 173 16.16 -20.04 -5.41
CA SER A 173 16.93 -20.50 -6.56
C SER A 173 18.01 -21.49 -6.13
N ALA A 174 18.73 -21.22 -5.05
CA ALA A 174 19.74 -22.10 -4.49
C ALA A 174 19.17 -23.46 -4.07
N LEU A 175 18.01 -23.46 -3.40
CA LEU A 175 17.32 -24.69 -2.99
C LEU A 175 16.85 -25.51 -4.19
N TYR A 176 16.35 -24.87 -5.24
CA TYR A 176 15.99 -25.56 -6.49
C TYR A 176 17.21 -26.24 -7.14
N PHE A 177 18.38 -25.62 -7.04
CA PHE A 177 19.64 -26.13 -7.57
C PHE A 177 20.54 -26.83 -6.55
N LYS A 178 20.01 -27.22 -5.38
CA LYS A 178 20.79 -27.79 -4.27
C LYS A 178 21.66 -28.96 -4.72
N ASP A 179 21.07 -29.93 -5.41
CA ASP A 179 21.76 -31.15 -5.86
C ASP A 179 22.89 -30.83 -6.85
N ALA A 180 22.66 -29.90 -7.79
CA ALA A 180 23.66 -29.47 -8.75
C ALA A 180 24.83 -28.76 -8.06
N LEU A 181 24.55 -27.88 -7.10
CA LEU A 181 25.57 -27.17 -6.31
C LEU A 181 26.38 -28.13 -5.44
N GLN A 182 25.72 -29.10 -4.80
CA GLN A 182 26.40 -30.15 -4.02
C GLN A 182 27.29 -31.02 -4.91
N ARG A 183 26.83 -31.38 -6.12
CA ARG A 183 27.62 -32.14 -7.09
C ARG A 183 28.86 -31.37 -7.55
N MET A 184 28.74 -30.07 -7.81
CA MET A 184 29.89 -29.22 -8.13
C MET A 184 30.90 -29.18 -6.97
N HIS A 185 30.44 -29.03 -5.73
CA HIS A 185 31.32 -29.03 -4.57
C HIS A 185 32.03 -30.36 -4.37
N PHE A 186 31.31 -31.48 -4.54
CA PHE A 186 31.88 -32.83 -4.40
C PHE A 186 33.03 -33.08 -5.39
N LEU A 187 32.91 -32.58 -6.62
CA LEU A 187 33.94 -32.77 -7.65
C LEU A 187 35.15 -31.86 -7.47
N ASP A 188 35.00 -30.70 -6.83
CA ASP A 188 36.12 -29.84 -6.47
C ASP A 188 35.90 -29.08 -5.16
N HIS A 189 36.23 -29.75 -4.05
CA HIS A 189 36.07 -29.22 -2.70
C HIS A 189 36.90 -27.95 -2.47
N SER A 190 38.08 -27.86 -3.10
CA SER A 190 39.00 -26.73 -2.95
C SER A 190 38.45 -25.43 -3.54
N ARG A 191 37.55 -25.53 -4.51
CA ARG A 191 36.96 -24.36 -5.19
C ARG A 191 35.91 -23.64 -4.35
N PHE A 192 35.28 -24.26 -3.36
CA PHE A 192 34.21 -23.60 -2.59
C PHE A 192 34.56 -23.56 -1.11
N VAL A 193 35.33 -22.55 -0.70
CA VAL A 193 35.63 -22.28 0.71
C VAL A 193 34.32 -21.89 1.42
N ASN A 194 34.03 -22.53 2.56
CA ASN A 194 32.80 -22.35 3.34
C ASN A 194 31.51 -22.75 2.59
N PHE A 195 31.56 -23.81 1.79
CA PHE A 195 30.35 -24.38 1.18
C PHE A 195 29.36 -24.84 2.29
N PRO A 196 28.04 -24.63 2.13
CA PRO A 196 27.07 -24.95 3.17
C PRO A 196 26.97 -26.46 3.46
N THR A 197 26.91 -26.83 4.74
CA THR A 197 26.66 -28.22 5.17
C THR A 197 25.21 -28.62 4.93
N ASN A 198 24.89 -29.91 5.08
CA ASN A 198 23.51 -30.38 4.99
C ASN A 198 22.60 -29.70 6.02
N GLU A 199 23.09 -29.49 7.25
CA GLU A 199 22.36 -28.75 8.27
C GLU A 199 22.09 -27.30 7.83
N ASN A 200 23.06 -26.62 7.20
CA ASN A 200 22.85 -25.26 6.69
C ASN A 200 21.78 -25.23 5.59
N TRP A 201 21.73 -26.24 4.72
CA TRP A 201 20.68 -26.33 3.70
C TRP A 201 19.30 -26.55 4.31
N ASP A 202 19.19 -27.37 5.35
CA ASP A 202 17.93 -27.64 6.05
C ASP A 202 17.44 -26.38 6.78
N GLU A 203 18.33 -25.62 7.42
CA GLU A 203 18.02 -24.32 8.00
C GLU A 203 17.47 -23.33 6.95
N VAL A 204 18.09 -23.29 5.77
CA VAL A 204 17.70 -22.40 4.68
C VAL A 204 16.35 -22.81 4.05
N ASP A 205 16.08 -24.10 3.91
CA ASP A 205 14.78 -24.60 3.44
C ASP A 205 13.65 -24.16 4.39
N VAL A 206 13.87 -24.35 5.69
CA VAL A 206 12.95 -23.93 6.73
C VAL A 206 12.77 -22.41 6.74
N LEU A 207 13.86 -21.63 6.67
CA LEU A 207 13.80 -20.18 6.56
C LEU A 207 13.00 -19.74 5.34
N CYS A 208 13.21 -20.34 4.16
CA CYS A 208 12.47 -20.00 2.95
C CYS A 208 10.96 -20.24 3.12
N LYS A 209 10.55 -21.32 3.80
CA LYS A 209 9.14 -21.56 4.10
C LYS A 209 8.57 -20.46 5.01
N CYS A 210 9.33 -20.00 6.00
CA CYS A 210 8.95 -18.89 6.87
C CYS A 210 8.87 -17.57 6.10
N LEU A 211 9.86 -17.24 5.27
CA LEU A 211 9.94 -15.98 4.52
C LEU A 211 8.86 -15.84 3.45
N ARG A 212 8.30 -16.95 2.96
CA ARG A 212 7.27 -16.96 1.90
C ARG A 212 6.07 -16.06 2.22
N ILE A 213 5.56 -16.09 3.46
CA ILE A 213 4.39 -15.27 3.83
C ILE A 213 4.69 -13.77 3.68
N PHE A 214 5.87 -13.34 4.11
CA PHE A 214 6.29 -11.94 3.98
C PHE A 214 6.44 -11.55 2.52
N HIS A 215 6.91 -12.47 1.65
CA HIS A 215 7.12 -12.17 0.24
C HIS A 215 5.79 -11.93 -0.45
N SER A 216 4.86 -12.87 -0.29
CA SER A 216 3.51 -12.77 -0.86
C SER A 216 2.76 -11.52 -0.36
N ILE A 217 2.87 -11.20 0.93
CA ILE A 217 2.23 -10.00 1.49
C ILE A 217 2.91 -8.72 0.98
N THR A 218 4.23 -8.72 0.86
CA THR A 218 4.97 -7.55 0.33
C THR A 218 4.60 -7.29 -1.13
N GLU A 219 4.49 -8.34 -1.95
CA GLU A 219 3.99 -8.22 -3.34
C GLU A 219 2.57 -7.63 -3.37
N LEU A 220 1.66 -8.16 -2.55
CA LEU A 220 0.30 -7.65 -2.44
C LEU A 220 0.25 -6.18 -2.01
N MET A 221 1.06 -5.78 -1.04
CA MET A 221 1.09 -4.41 -0.50
C MET A 221 1.84 -3.42 -1.39
N SER A 222 2.64 -3.91 -2.33
CA SER A 222 3.37 -3.09 -3.31
C SER A 222 2.50 -2.69 -4.50
N GLY A 223 1.24 -3.15 -4.54
CA GLY A 223 0.28 -2.81 -5.57
C GLY A 223 -0.03 -1.31 -5.64
N THR A 224 -0.29 -0.83 -6.86
CA THR A 224 -0.66 0.59 -7.12
C THR A 224 -1.93 0.74 -7.93
N SER A 225 -2.52 -0.37 -8.40
CA SER A 225 -3.73 -0.40 -9.23
C SER A 225 -4.97 -0.91 -8.48
N TYR A 226 -4.85 -1.11 -7.17
CA TYR A 226 -5.95 -1.50 -6.28
C TYR A 226 -5.70 -0.94 -4.87
N PRO A 227 -6.74 -0.78 -4.03
CA PRO A 227 -6.57 -0.41 -2.63
C PRO A 227 -5.70 -1.40 -1.87
N THR A 228 -4.71 -0.90 -1.13
CA THR A 228 -3.83 -1.74 -0.30
C THR A 228 -4.13 -1.62 1.19
N THR A 229 -4.77 -0.52 1.63
CA THR A 229 -5.14 -0.27 3.02
C THR A 229 -6.07 -1.33 3.59
N ASN A 230 -7.04 -1.82 2.79
CA ASN A 230 -8.01 -2.81 3.23
C ASN A 230 -7.38 -4.17 3.56
N TRP A 231 -6.20 -4.46 3.01
CA TRP A 231 -5.47 -5.69 3.30
C TRP A 231 -4.53 -5.56 4.50
N PHE A 232 -4.21 -4.33 4.93
CA PHE A 232 -3.15 -4.10 5.90
C PHE A 232 -3.35 -4.89 7.18
N PHE A 233 -4.50 -4.69 7.84
CA PHE A 233 -4.71 -5.22 9.17
C PHE A 233 -4.84 -6.75 9.15
N LEU A 234 -5.56 -7.31 8.18
CA LEU A 234 -5.64 -8.75 7.98
C LEU A 234 -4.24 -9.38 7.82
N LYS A 235 -3.45 -8.84 6.90
CA LYS A 235 -2.15 -9.43 6.55
C LYS A 235 -1.08 -9.23 7.62
N PHE A 236 -1.08 -8.10 8.32
CA PHE A 236 -0.24 -7.92 9.49
C PHE A 236 -0.66 -8.85 10.64
N SER A 237 -1.94 -9.17 10.74
CA SER A 237 -2.40 -10.16 11.72
C SER A 237 -1.97 -11.57 11.43
N GLU A 238 -2.05 -11.99 10.16
CA GLU A 238 -1.47 -13.25 9.72
C GLU A 238 0.03 -13.32 10.02
N ILE A 239 0.79 -12.25 9.76
CA ILE A 239 2.23 -12.16 10.07
C ILE A 239 2.47 -12.33 11.58
N LYS A 240 1.77 -11.57 12.42
CA LYS A 240 1.94 -11.62 13.88
C LYS A 240 1.71 -13.03 14.41
N LEU A 241 0.61 -13.67 14.03
CA LEU A 241 0.30 -15.02 14.49
C LEU A 241 1.35 -16.05 14.05
N ARG A 242 1.93 -15.89 12.84
CA ARG A 242 3.03 -16.77 12.39
C ARG A 242 4.32 -16.54 13.18
N ILE A 243 4.68 -15.29 13.44
CA ILE A 243 5.83 -14.96 14.28
C ILE A 243 5.64 -15.54 15.68
N ASP A 244 4.47 -15.34 16.29
CA ASP A 244 4.14 -15.86 17.61
C ASP A 244 4.22 -17.40 17.64
N ALA A 245 3.75 -18.09 16.60
CA ALA A 245 3.91 -19.53 16.47
C ALA A 245 5.40 -19.97 16.38
N TRP A 246 6.23 -19.20 15.66
CA TRP A 246 7.67 -19.49 15.55
C TRP A 246 8.43 -19.36 16.86
N THR A 247 7.99 -18.47 17.76
CA THR A 247 8.57 -18.38 19.12
C THR A 247 8.40 -19.66 19.95
N LYS A 248 7.46 -20.53 19.57
CA LYS A 248 7.13 -21.80 20.24
C LYS A 248 7.56 -23.02 19.42
N HIS A 249 8.42 -22.83 18.41
CA HIS A 249 8.82 -23.90 17.50
C HIS A 249 9.84 -24.87 18.15
N LYS A 250 9.92 -26.10 17.62
CA LYS A 250 10.86 -27.13 18.13
C LYS A 250 12.34 -26.84 17.82
N SER A 251 12.59 -26.19 16.68
CA SER A 251 13.94 -25.77 16.26
C SER A 251 14.35 -24.49 16.97
N LEU A 252 15.47 -24.53 17.69
CA LEU A 252 16.04 -23.39 18.41
C LEU A 252 16.37 -22.21 17.46
N THR A 253 16.82 -22.50 16.24
CA THR A 253 17.10 -21.50 15.21
C THR A 253 15.83 -20.72 14.83
N ILE A 254 14.70 -21.43 14.64
CA ILE A 254 13.41 -20.77 14.36
C ILE A 254 12.93 -19.96 15.57
N VAL A 255 13.12 -20.47 16.79
CA VAL A 255 12.74 -19.73 18.01
C VAL A 255 13.50 -18.42 18.11
N LYS A 256 14.83 -18.43 17.92
CA LYS A 256 15.65 -17.21 17.90
C LYS A 256 15.19 -16.22 16.83
N MET A 257 14.97 -16.71 15.61
CA MET A 257 14.44 -15.91 14.50
C MET A 257 13.07 -15.29 14.85
N GLY A 258 12.15 -16.10 15.39
CA GLY A 258 10.81 -15.68 15.80
C GLY A 258 10.85 -14.57 16.86
N LEU A 259 11.69 -14.72 17.89
CA LEU A 259 11.86 -13.72 18.95
C LEU A 259 12.44 -12.40 18.43
N ALA A 260 13.45 -12.47 17.54
CA ALA A 260 14.03 -11.29 16.90
C ALA A 260 13.00 -10.55 16.03
N MET A 261 12.22 -11.30 15.23
CA MET A 261 11.13 -10.77 14.42
C MET A 261 10.01 -10.17 15.28
N GLN A 262 9.60 -10.84 16.36
CA GLN A 262 8.53 -10.40 17.27
C GLN A 262 8.88 -9.06 17.91
N THR A 263 10.12 -8.91 18.38
CA THR A 263 10.61 -7.67 19.00
C THR A 263 10.54 -6.50 18.00
N LYS A 264 10.96 -6.72 16.76
CA LYS A 264 10.83 -5.68 15.71
C LYS A 264 9.38 -5.40 15.37
N PHE A 265 8.55 -6.44 15.24
CA PHE A 265 7.13 -6.28 14.89
C PHE A 265 6.41 -5.44 15.95
N ALA A 266 6.56 -5.78 17.23
CA ALA A 266 5.92 -5.05 18.34
C ALA A 266 6.28 -3.56 18.33
N LYS A 267 7.57 -3.23 18.17
CA LYS A 267 8.06 -1.84 18.10
C LYS A 267 7.35 -0.99 17.04
N TYR A 268 7.02 -1.57 15.88
CA TYR A 268 6.37 -0.85 14.79
C TYR A 268 4.86 -0.98 14.81
N TRP A 269 4.32 -2.05 15.39
CA TRP A 269 2.89 -2.23 15.61
C TRP A 269 2.31 -1.14 16.51
N GLU A 270 2.98 -0.81 17.63
CA GLU A 270 2.58 0.30 18.52
C GLU A 270 2.57 1.66 17.84
N LYS A 271 3.36 1.82 16.76
CA LYS A 271 3.43 3.04 15.95
C LYS A 271 2.54 2.98 14.72
N SER A 272 1.85 1.85 14.51
CA SER A 272 0.97 1.66 13.37
C SER A 272 -0.25 2.54 13.54
N ASN A 273 -0.65 3.16 12.43
CA ASN A 273 -1.76 4.08 12.43
C ASN A 273 -3.08 3.31 12.35
N LEU A 274 -4.00 3.54 13.31
CA LEU A 274 -5.32 2.90 13.34
C LEU A 274 -6.13 3.13 12.07
N ILE A 275 -5.82 4.19 11.30
CA ILE A 275 -6.44 4.44 9.99
C ILE A 275 -6.27 3.25 9.02
N LEU A 276 -5.19 2.48 9.16
CA LEU A 276 -4.96 1.29 8.32
C LEU A 276 -5.89 0.15 8.69
N ALA A 277 -6.28 0.03 9.97
CA ALA A 277 -7.31 -0.90 10.41
C ALA A 277 -8.71 -0.43 9.96
N ILE A 278 -8.96 0.88 9.92
CA ILE A 278 -10.19 1.45 9.35
C ILE A 278 -10.33 1.07 7.87
N GLY A 279 -9.24 1.08 7.11
CA GLY A 279 -9.27 0.60 5.71
C GLY A 279 -9.76 -0.84 5.59
N SER A 280 -9.41 -1.72 6.54
CA SER A 280 -9.90 -3.11 6.57
C SER A 280 -11.36 -3.21 7.03
N PHE A 281 -11.81 -2.32 7.92
CA PHE A 281 -13.22 -2.20 8.32
C PHE A 281 -14.13 -1.75 7.16
N LEU A 282 -13.62 -0.89 6.27
CA LEU A 282 -14.32 -0.42 5.08
C LEU A 282 -14.43 -1.51 3.99
N ASP A 283 -13.84 -2.68 4.20
CA ASP A 283 -14.10 -3.85 3.36
C ASP A 283 -15.39 -4.54 3.86
N PRO A 284 -16.47 -4.58 3.03
CA PRO A 284 -17.78 -5.06 3.44
C PRO A 284 -17.80 -6.57 3.71
N ARG A 285 -16.74 -7.31 3.33
CA ARG A 285 -16.58 -8.73 3.66
C ARG A 285 -16.14 -8.95 5.10
N TYR A 286 -15.49 -7.96 5.72
CA TYR A 286 -14.76 -8.12 6.97
C TYR A 286 -15.33 -7.25 8.09
N LYS A 287 -15.44 -5.94 7.87
CA LYS A 287 -16.08 -4.99 8.79
C LYS A 287 -15.53 -5.11 10.21
N MET A 288 -16.40 -5.05 11.23
CA MET A 288 -16.00 -5.25 12.63
C MET A 288 -15.55 -6.70 12.91
N GLY A 289 -16.07 -7.69 12.19
CA GLY A 289 -15.81 -9.10 12.47
C GLY A 289 -14.32 -9.45 12.46
N LEU A 290 -13.53 -8.75 11.63
CA LEU A 290 -12.09 -8.95 11.57
C LEU A 290 -11.38 -8.38 12.80
N ILE A 291 -11.80 -7.20 13.29
CA ILE A 291 -11.28 -6.58 14.50
C ILE A 291 -11.67 -7.40 15.73
N ASP A 292 -12.94 -7.80 15.80
CA ASP A 292 -13.51 -8.62 16.87
C ASP A 292 -12.82 -10.00 16.96
N TYR A 293 -12.33 -10.54 15.84
CA TYR A 293 -11.59 -11.79 15.79
C TYR A 293 -10.12 -11.65 16.24
N TYR A 294 -9.38 -10.68 15.71
CA TYR A 294 -7.93 -10.59 15.92
C TYR A 294 -7.52 -9.85 17.19
N TYR A 295 -8.24 -8.82 17.63
CA TYR A 295 -7.85 -8.05 18.83
C TYR A 295 -7.78 -8.90 20.11
N PRO A 296 -8.73 -9.82 20.40
CA PRO A 296 -8.60 -10.72 21.54
C PRO A 296 -7.37 -11.63 21.46
N GLN A 297 -6.95 -12.04 20.26
CA GLN A 297 -5.76 -12.86 20.08
C GLN A 297 -4.46 -12.06 20.26
N PHE A 298 -4.49 -10.74 20.07
CA PHE A 298 -3.31 -9.89 20.19
C PHE A 298 -3.09 -9.38 21.60
N TYR A 299 -4.19 -9.02 22.26
CA TYR A 299 -4.19 -8.25 23.50
C TYR A 299 -4.76 -9.05 24.67
N GLU A 300 -5.15 -10.30 24.43
CA GLU A 300 -5.71 -11.22 25.44
C GLU A 300 -6.85 -10.51 26.20
N ASP A 301 -6.73 -10.37 27.52
CA ASP A 301 -7.74 -9.74 28.39
C ASP A 301 -8.04 -8.27 28.05
N LYS A 302 -7.14 -7.59 27.35
CA LYS A 302 -7.33 -6.19 26.93
C LYS A 302 -8.08 -6.07 25.59
N GLY A 303 -8.33 -7.17 24.88
CA GLY A 303 -8.91 -7.16 23.54
C GLY A 303 -10.22 -6.37 23.44
N ARG A 304 -11.14 -6.51 24.40
CA ARG A 304 -12.41 -5.76 24.40
C ARG A 304 -12.19 -4.24 24.51
N ARG A 305 -11.25 -3.80 25.35
CA ARG A 305 -10.89 -2.38 25.50
C ARG A 305 -10.37 -1.80 24.19
N GLU A 306 -9.50 -2.54 23.50
CA GLU A 306 -8.95 -2.12 22.20
C GLU A 306 -10.04 -2.05 21.12
N ILE A 307 -11.02 -2.97 21.14
CA ILE A 307 -12.18 -2.94 20.24
C ILE A 307 -13.03 -1.68 20.48
N ASP A 308 -13.29 -1.35 21.75
CA ASP A 308 -14.07 -0.16 22.10
C ASP A 308 -13.35 1.13 21.71
N GLU A 309 -12.03 1.20 21.92
CA GLU A 309 -11.20 2.32 21.45
C GLU A 309 -11.23 2.47 19.92
N PHE A 310 -11.15 1.35 19.18
CA PHE A 310 -11.29 1.37 17.72
C PHE A 310 -12.66 1.87 17.27
N LYS A 311 -13.74 1.48 17.95
CA LYS A 311 -15.10 1.99 17.69
C LYS A 311 -15.21 3.50 17.96
N ASN A 312 -14.57 4.00 19.01
CA ASN A 312 -14.53 5.44 19.31
C ASN A 312 -13.82 6.19 18.19
N VAL A 313 -12.68 5.68 17.74
CA VAL A 313 -11.92 6.23 16.59
C VAL A 313 -12.77 6.29 15.32
N LEU A 314 -13.53 5.24 15.00
CA LEU A 314 -14.46 5.24 13.86
C LEU A 314 -15.54 6.31 13.99
N LYS A 315 -16.16 6.43 15.18
CA LYS A 315 -17.21 7.42 15.45
C LYS A 315 -16.69 8.85 15.35
N ASP A 316 -15.48 9.11 15.87
CA ASP A 316 -14.87 10.44 15.81
C ASP A 316 -14.54 10.84 14.37
N LEU A 317 -13.94 9.92 13.59
CA LEU A 317 -13.66 10.14 12.17
C LEU A 317 -14.96 10.40 11.39
N TYR A 318 -16.00 9.59 11.62
CA TYR A 318 -17.30 9.75 10.98
C TYR A 318 -17.93 11.12 11.29
N LYS A 319 -17.97 11.52 12.57
CA LYS A 319 -18.53 12.82 12.98
C LYS A 319 -17.82 13.98 12.33
N GLU A 320 -16.50 13.91 12.18
CA GLU A 320 -15.75 14.98 11.56
C GLU A 320 -16.06 15.15 10.07
N TYR A 321 -16.16 14.04 9.32
CA TYR A 321 -16.62 14.09 7.93
C TYR A 321 -18.05 14.61 7.87
N GLU A 322 -18.93 14.13 8.74
CA GLU A 322 -20.31 14.59 8.79
C GLU A 322 -20.40 16.11 8.99
N LEU A 323 -19.62 16.68 9.92
CA LEU A 323 -19.58 18.13 10.16
C LEU A 323 -19.04 18.90 8.94
N LYS A 324 -17.94 18.45 8.33
CA LYS A 324 -17.36 19.11 7.16
C LYS A 324 -18.32 19.15 5.97
N PHE A 325 -19.07 18.06 5.75
CA PHE A 325 -19.95 17.94 4.59
C PHE A 325 -21.35 18.51 4.83
N LYS A 326 -21.88 18.50 6.06
CA LYS A 326 -23.11 19.26 6.40
C LYS A 326 -22.91 20.77 6.19
N ASN A 327 -21.72 21.29 6.48
CA ASN A 327 -21.39 22.70 6.29
C ASN A 327 -21.14 23.09 4.82
N SER A 328 -20.88 22.13 3.93
CA SER A 328 -20.61 22.38 2.51
C SER A 328 -21.90 22.54 1.69
N ASP A 329 -23.02 21.96 2.13
CA ASP A 329 -24.33 22.08 1.47
C ASP A 329 -25.05 23.42 1.74
N VAL A 330 -24.50 24.29 2.59
CA VAL A 330 -25.10 25.60 2.93
C VAL A 330 -24.57 26.74 2.04
N GLY A 331 -23.67 26.47 1.08
CA GLY A 331 -22.94 27.48 0.33
C GLY A 331 -22.79 27.26 -1.17
N GLY A 332 -23.89 27.06 -1.90
CA GLY A 332 -23.89 27.10 -3.36
C GLY A 332 -25.28 26.87 -3.96
N PRO A 333 -25.73 27.64 -4.98
CA PRO A 333 -27.04 27.44 -5.56
C PRO A 333 -27.06 26.11 -6.32
N VAL A 334 -27.86 25.16 -5.83
CA VAL A 334 -28.26 23.98 -6.59
C VAL A 334 -29.11 24.45 -7.76
N SER A 335 -28.48 24.81 -8.88
CA SER A 335 -29.14 24.85 -10.18
C SER A 335 -29.34 23.42 -10.64
N GLY A 336 -30.48 22.85 -10.24
CA GLY A 336 -30.81 21.46 -10.57
C GLY A 336 -32.08 20.94 -9.90
N GLY A 337 -33.04 21.82 -9.63
CA GLY A 337 -34.37 21.44 -9.15
C GLY A 337 -35.26 22.68 -9.20
N ARG A 338 -36.33 22.63 -10.01
CA ARG A 338 -37.34 23.70 -10.03
C ARG A 338 -37.96 23.80 -8.63
N GLY A 339 -37.42 24.68 -7.80
CA GLY A 339 -38.07 25.15 -6.60
C GLY A 339 -39.32 25.93 -6.99
N ILE A 340 -40.49 25.41 -6.62
CA ILE A 340 -41.73 26.19 -6.63
C ILE A 340 -41.63 27.14 -5.44
N ASN A 341 -41.30 28.40 -5.71
CA ASN A 341 -41.45 29.48 -4.74
C ASN A 341 -42.94 29.77 -4.57
N ILE A 342 -43.56 29.28 -3.49
CA ILE A 342 -44.86 29.78 -3.05
C ILE A 342 -44.59 30.99 -2.15
N GLY A 343 -44.55 32.17 -2.77
CA GLY A 343 -44.69 33.43 -2.05
C GLY A 343 -46.10 33.49 -1.45
N ALA A 344 -46.17 33.75 -0.15
CA ALA A 344 -47.40 34.11 0.53
C ALA A 344 -47.91 35.43 -0.05
N ASN A 345 -48.81 35.36 -1.03
CA ASN A 345 -49.61 36.49 -1.45
C ASN A 345 -51.04 36.21 -1.02
N SER A 346 -51.51 37.01 -0.07
CA SER A 346 -52.90 37.05 0.38
C SER A 346 -53.81 37.41 -0.79
N GLY A 347 -54.48 36.40 -1.32
CA GLY A 347 -55.51 36.51 -2.35
C GLY A 347 -56.54 35.42 -2.15
N SER A 348 -57.75 35.83 -1.78
CA SER A 348 -58.93 35.01 -1.57
C SER A 348 -59.28 34.23 -2.83
N GLY A 349 -59.34 32.90 -2.76
CA GLY A 349 -59.70 32.03 -3.87
C GLY A 349 -59.99 30.62 -3.39
N ASP A 350 -61.27 30.27 -3.43
CA ASP A 350 -61.91 29.01 -3.08
C ASP A 350 -61.41 27.87 -4.00
N GLY A 351 -61.06 26.70 -3.44
CA GLY A 351 -60.58 25.54 -4.20
C GLY A 351 -59.84 24.52 -3.35
N ASP A 352 -60.59 23.72 -2.60
CA ASP A 352 -60.11 22.50 -1.94
C ASP A 352 -59.74 21.45 -2.99
N ASP A 353 -58.45 21.28 -3.24
CA ASP A 353 -57.90 20.06 -3.84
C ASP A 353 -56.63 19.71 -3.04
N GLU A 354 -56.84 19.11 -1.86
CA GLU A 354 -55.74 18.58 -1.05
C GLU A 354 -55.05 17.48 -1.85
N ASN A 355 -53.85 17.76 -2.36
CA ASN A 355 -53.04 16.80 -3.09
C ASN A 355 -52.77 15.56 -2.22
N GLU A 356 -53.58 14.51 -2.39
CA GLU A 356 -53.51 13.24 -1.65
C GLU A 356 -52.11 12.61 -1.72
N GLU A 357 -51.38 12.84 -2.81
CA GLU A 357 -50.00 12.36 -2.98
C GLU A 357 -49.03 13.07 -2.03
N ALA A 358 -49.21 14.37 -1.78
CA ALA A 358 -48.46 15.12 -0.77
C ALA A 358 -48.81 14.69 0.66
N GLY A 359 -50.08 14.33 0.89
CA GLY A 359 -50.55 13.71 2.14
C GLY A 359 -49.92 12.34 2.38
N PHE A 360 -49.87 11.49 1.35
CA PHE A 360 -49.25 10.17 1.42
C PHE A 360 -47.72 10.23 1.63
N CYS A 361 -47.03 11.16 0.95
CA CYS A 361 -45.60 11.40 1.17
C CYS A 361 -45.30 11.84 2.61
N ARG A 362 -46.15 12.71 3.19
CA ARG A 362 -46.04 13.14 4.59
C ARG A 362 -46.31 12.01 5.57
N PHE A 363 -47.34 11.21 5.31
CA PHE A 363 -47.68 10.03 6.09
C PHE A 363 -46.57 8.96 6.06
N MET A 364 -45.94 8.74 4.91
CA MET A 364 -44.78 7.85 4.76
C MET A 364 -43.56 8.37 5.55
N LEU A 365 -43.29 9.68 5.53
CA LEU A 365 -42.20 10.30 6.30
C LEU A 365 -42.45 10.21 7.81
N GLU A 366 -43.69 10.39 8.28
CA GLU A 366 -44.08 10.28 9.68
C GLU A 366 -44.03 8.83 10.19
N ARG A 367 -44.44 7.84 9.39
CA ARG A 367 -44.31 6.41 9.71
C ARG A 367 -42.88 5.88 9.65
N SER A 368 -42.01 6.54 8.91
CA SER A 368 -40.62 6.12 8.73
C SER A 368 -39.70 6.60 9.85
N GLN A 369 -40.18 7.30 10.87
CA GLN A 369 -39.36 7.59 12.06
C GLN A 369 -39.06 6.29 12.83
N PRO A 370 -37.83 5.75 12.76
CA PRO A 370 -37.48 4.58 13.52
C PRO A 370 -37.21 5.01 14.97
N SER A 371 -37.63 4.17 15.91
CA SER A 371 -37.14 4.18 17.28
C SER A 371 -35.61 4.11 17.27
N SER A 372 -34.97 5.23 17.65
CA SER A 372 -33.54 5.56 17.60
C SER A 372 -33.01 5.91 16.19
N LEU A 373 -32.59 7.17 16.02
CA LEU A 373 -31.85 7.66 14.84
C LEU A 373 -30.46 6.99 14.79
N LYS A 374 -30.38 5.77 14.25
CA LYS A 374 -29.10 5.10 13.99
C LYS A 374 -28.33 5.86 12.93
N SER A 375 -27.03 6.06 13.13
CA SER A 375 -26.20 6.73 12.12
C SER A 375 -25.96 5.81 10.91
N GLU A 376 -25.57 6.40 9.78
CA GLU A 376 -25.11 5.66 8.60
C GLU A 376 -24.02 4.64 8.96
N LEU A 377 -23.11 5.00 9.88
CA LEU A 377 -22.07 4.13 10.41
C LEU A 377 -22.65 2.91 11.13
N ASP A 378 -23.66 3.11 11.98
CA ASP A 378 -24.31 2.01 12.70
C ASP A 378 -25.03 1.08 11.71
N HIS A 379 -25.71 1.65 10.70
CA HIS A 379 -26.35 0.88 9.64
C HIS A 379 -25.32 0.05 8.85
N TYR A 380 -24.19 0.64 8.48
CA TYR A 380 -23.11 -0.10 7.84
C TYR A 380 -22.61 -1.20 8.77
N MET A 381 -22.39 -0.97 10.07
CA MET A 381 -21.93 -2.04 10.98
C MET A 381 -22.92 -3.21 11.09
N GLU A 382 -24.22 -2.94 11.09
CA GLU A 382 -25.28 -3.95 11.26
C GLU A 382 -25.59 -4.75 9.99
N ARG A 383 -25.31 -4.21 8.80
CA ARG A 383 -25.53 -4.93 7.52
C ARG A 383 -24.73 -6.25 7.52
N GLN A 384 -25.29 -7.31 6.95
CA GLN A 384 -24.58 -8.59 6.87
C GLN A 384 -23.29 -8.44 6.04
N PRO A 385 -22.17 -9.09 6.46
CA PRO A 385 -20.95 -9.10 5.65
C PRO A 385 -21.19 -9.74 4.29
N VAL A 386 -20.52 -9.21 3.26
CA VAL A 386 -20.54 -9.82 1.93
C VAL A 386 -19.84 -11.17 1.98
N PRO A 387 -20.45 -12.26 1.47
CA PRO A 387 -19.82 -13.58 1.45
C PRO A 387 -18.48 -13.56 0.71
N ASN A 388 -17.44 -14.11 1.33
CA ASN A 388 -16.13 -14.27 0.71
C ASN A 388 -16.03 -15.68 0.10
N LEU A 389 -16.69 -15.89 -1.04
CA LEU A 389 -16.73 -17.19 -1.71
C LEU A 389 -15.37 -17.51 -2.34
N GLN A 390 -14.90 -18.74 -2.12
CA GLN A 390 -13.58 -19.17 -2.57
C GLN A 390 -13.56 -19.31 -4.10
N GLY A 391 -12.72 -18.52 -4.77
CA GLY A 391 -12.57 -18.55 -6.23
C GLY A 391 -13.21 -17.36 -6.97
N GLU A 392 -13.97 -16.51 -6.29
CA GLU A 392 -14.52 -15.29 -6.87
C GLU A 392 -13.61 -14.09 -6.64
N SER A 393 -13.41 -13.28 -7.68
CA SER A 393 -12.72 -11.99 -7.56
C SER A 393 -13.69 -10.93 -7.03
N PHE A 394 -13.43 -10.42 -5.83
CA PHE A 394 -14.19 -9.29 -5.27
C PHE A 394 -13.49 -7.96 -5.56
N ASP A 395 -14.18 -7.05 -6.24
CA ASP A 395 -13.72 -5.68 -6.44
C ASP A 395 -14.36 -4.74 -5.42
N LEU A 396 -13.54 -4.32 -4.45
CA LEU A 396 -13.93 -3.42 -3.37
C LEU A 396 -14.42 -2.06 -3.88
N LEU A 397 -13.77 -1.48 -4.90
CA LEU A 397 -14.12 -0.15 -5.36
C LEU A 397 -15.41 -0.18 -6.18
N SER A 398 -15.62 -1.24 -6.96
CA SER A 398 -16.90 -1.46 -7.64
C SER A 398 -18.06 -1.61 -6.65
N TRP A 399 -17.86 -2.30 -5.51
CA TRP A 399 -18.88 -2.40 -4.46
C TRP A 399 -19.22 -1.02 -3.88
N TRP A 400 -18.21 -0.20 -3.55
CA TRP A 400 -18.46 1.15 -3.04
C TRP A 400 -19.09 2.08 -4.10
N LYS A 401 -18.87 1.83 -5.39
CA LYS A 401 -19.52 2.57 -6.48
C LYS A 401 -21.02 2.32 -6.57
N THR A 402 -21.45 1.07 -6.34
CA THR A 402 -22.85 0.64 -6.48
C THR A 402 -23.58 0.73 -5.14
N GLU A 403 -23.15 -0.04 -4.16
CA GLU A 403 -23.79 -0.19 -2.85
C GLU A 403 -23.41 0.94 -1.89
N GLY A 404 -22.24 1.55 -2.07
CA GLY A 404 -21.77 2.66 -1.24
C GLY A 404 -22.61 3.94 -1.33
N ARG A 405 -23.55 4.01 -2.28
CA ARG A 405 -24.50 5.14 -2.40
C ARG A 405 -25.45 5.27 -1.21
N GLU A 406 -25.73 4.17 -0.53
CA GLU A 406 -26.49 4.17 0.74
C GLU A 406 -25.70 4.79 1.90
N PHE A 407 -24.39 4.97 1.71
CA PHE A 407 -23.46 5.40 2.72
C PHE A 407 -22.66 6.64 2.26
N PRO A 408 -23.29 7.82 2.14
CA PRO A 408 -22.65 9.01 1.56
C PRO A 408 -21.46 9.56 2.37
N ILE A 409 -21.49 9.50 3.71
CA ILE A 409 -20.38 9.98 4.54
C ILE A 409 -19.26 8.94 4.58
N LEU A 410 -19.57 7.66 4.78
CA LEU A 410 -18.61 6.56 4.73
C LEU A 410 -18.00 6.41 3.35
N GLY A 411 -18.76 6.67 2.27
CA GLY A 411 -18.23 6.63 0.91
C GLY A 411 -17.12 7.66 0.71
N LYS A 412 -17.22 8.84 1.32
CA LYS A 412 -16.15 9.85 1.33
C LYS A 412 -14.95 9.39 2.14
N ILE A 413 -15.19 8.83 3.33
CA ILE A 413 -14.14 8.22 4.15
C ILE A 413 -13.45 7.07 3.40
N ALA A 414 -14.20 6.25 2.67
CA ALA A 414 -13.69 5.14 1.87
C ALA A 414 -12.80 5.64 0.74
N ARG A 415 -13.18 6.70 0.03
CA ARG A 415 -12.32 7.31 -1.00
C ARG A 415 -10.98 7.77 -0.44
N ASP A 416 -10.97 8.41 0.74
CA ASP A 416 -9.74 8.95 1.32
C ASP A 416 -8.87 7.86 1.99
N VAL A 417 -9.49 6.91 2.71
CA VAL A 417 -8.79 5.86 3.45
C VAL A 417 -8.29 4.73 2.53
N LEU A 418 -9.10 4.30 1.55
CA LEU A 418 -8.72 3.22 0.63
C LEU A 418 -7.70 3.68 -0.42
N ALA A 419 -7.60 4.99 -0.66
CA ALA A 419 -6.56 5.56 -1.51
C ALA A 419 -5.17 5.56 -0.85
N ILE A 420 -5.07 5.38 0.48
CA ILE A 420 -3.78 5.38 1.18
C ILE A 420 -2.90 4.25 0.63
N PRO A 421 -1.72 4.54 0.07
CA PRO A 421 -0.76 3.50 -0.23
C PRO A 421 -0.10 3.06 1.09
N VAL A 422 -0.21 1.78 1.43
CA VAL A 422 0.50 1.23 2.61
C VAL A 422 2.00 1.09 2.37
N SER A 423 2.46 1.29 1.13
CA SER A 423 3.85 1.15 0.71
C SER A 423 4.36 2.39 -0.02
N THR A 424 5.65 2.70 0.14
CA THR A 424 6.36 3.72 -0.66
C THR A 424 6.88 3.17 -1.99
N VAL A 425 6.61 1.91 -2.34
CA VAL A 425 7.11 1.25 -3.56
C VAL A 425 6.72 1.96 -4.86
N ALA A 426 5.61 2.71 -4.88
CA ALA A 426 5.27 3.58 -6.01
C ALA A 426 6.40 4.57 -6.35
N SER A 427 7.07 5.12 -5.32
CA SER A 427 8.25 5.97 -5.45
C SER A 427 9.52 5.14 -5.74
N GLU A 428 9.66 3.92 -5.21
CA GLU A 428 10.79 3.03 -5.55
C GLU A 428 10.81 2.60 -7.02
N SER A 429 9.64 2.39 -7.63
CA SER A 429 9.49 2.13 -9.05
C SER A 429 9.94 3.34 -9.89
N ALA A 430 9.64 4.55 -9.42
CA ALA A 430 10.14 5.79 -10.02
C ALA A 430 11.67 5.84 -9.95
N PHE A 431 12.29 5.44 -8.84
CA PHE A 431 13.76 5.36 -8.73
C PHE A 431 14.39 4.30 -9.62
N SER A 432 13.73 3.16 -9.81
CA SER A 432 14.20 2.13 -10.74
C SER A 432 14.18 2.63 -12.19
N THR A 433 13.15 3.41 -12.53
CA THR A 433 13.03 4.10 -13.82
C THR A 433 14.08 5.21 -13.94
N GLY A 434 14.22 6.04 -12.90
CA GLY A 434 15.23 7.08 -12.79
C GLY A 434 16.65 6.55 -12.92
N GLY A 435 16.97 5.38 -12.35
CA GLY A 435 18.25 4.72 -12.54
C GLY A 435 18.50 4.23 -13.97
N ARG A 436 17.44 3.98 -14.77
CA ARG A 436 17.57 3.67 -16.21
C ARG A 436 17.75 4.93 -17.06
N VAL A 437 17.17 6.06 -16.64
CA VAL A 437 17.33 7.37 -17.28
C VAL A 437 18.71 7.96 -16.96
N ILE A 438 19.11 7.92 -15.68
CA ILE A 438 20.39 8.36 -15.14
C ILE A 438 21.41 7.20 -15.23
N ARG A 439 21.78 6.81 -16.45
CA ARG A 439 22.88 5.85 -16.70
C ARG A 439 24.24 6.55 -16.71
N ALA A 440 25.32 5.76 -16.60
CA ALA A 440 26.70 6.25 -16.64
C ALA A 440 27.01 7.15 -17.87
N HIS A 441 26.35 6.92 -19.01
CA HIS A 441 26.51 7.69 -20.26
C HIS A 441 25.50 8.83 -20.45
N ARG A 442 24.46 8.97 -19.60
CA ARG A 442 23.46 10.08 -19.61
C ARG A 442 23.49 10.86 -18.30
N SER A 443 24.68 10.97 -17.70
CA SER A 443 24.92 11.54 -16.38
C SER A 443 24.85 13.08 -16.33
N LYS A 444 24.66 13.76 -17.47
CA LYS A 444 24.62 15.22 -17.58
C LYS A 444 23.22 15.81 -17.82
N LEU A 445 22.16 15.01 -17.71
CA LEU A 445 20.80 15.55 -17.82
C LEU A 445 20.52 16.49 -16.64
N ASP A 446 19.93 17.64 -16.96
CA ASP A 446 19.46 18.58 -15.95
C ASP A 446 18.36 17.93 -15.09
N PRO A 447 18.34 18.14 -13.75
CA PRO A 447 17.31 17.60 -12.88
C PRO A 447 15.88 17.87 -13.34
N GLU A 448 15.60 19.04 -13.92
CA GLU A 448 14.26 19.39 -14.43
C GLU A 448 13.88 18.51 -15.63
N ILE A 449 14.84 18.18 -16.51
CA ILE A 449 14.62 17.27 -17.63
C ILE A 449 14.37 15.85 -17.13
N VAL A 450 15.12 15.41 -16.12
CA VAL A 450 14.92 14.09 -15.49
C VAL A 450 13.53 14.00 -14.87
N GLU A 451 13.10 15.04 -14.16
CA GLU A 451 11.76 15.15 -13.60
C GLU A 451 10.68 15.06 -14.67
N ALA A 452 10.78 15.89 -15.71
CA ALA A 452 9.83 15.92 -16.81
C ALA A 452 9.69 14.55 -17.48
N LEU A 453 10.80 13.84 -17.71
CA LEU A 453 10.79 12.50 -18.32
C LEU A 453 10.09 11.47 -17.42
N ILE A 454 10.37 11.48 -16.11
CA ILE A 454 9.79 10.51 -15.17
C ILE A 454 8.30 10.77 -14.96
N CYS A 455 7.90 12.02 -14.74
CA CYS A 455 6.50 12.42 -14.56
C CYS A 455 5.69 12.13 -15.83
N THR A 456 6.15 12.61 -17.00
CA THR A 456 5.42 12.41 -18.27
C THR A 456 5.27 10.94 -18.60
N GLN A 457 6.32 10.13 -18.39
CA GLN A 457 6.22 8.68 -18.60
C GLN A 457 5.17 8.03 -17.68
N ASP A 458 5.11 8.44 -16.41
CA ASP A 458 4.12 7.93 -15.46
C ASP A 458 2.69 8.32 -15.85
N TRP A 459 2.49 9.58 -16.25
CA TRP A 459 1.17 10.10 -16.62
C TRP A 459 0.67 9.43 -17.90
N VAL A 460 1.48 9.37 -18.96
CA VAL A 460 1.11 8.72 -20.23
C VAL A 460 0.79 7.23 -20.03
N ARG A 461 1.58 6.51 -19.22
CA ARG A 461 1.30 5.11 -18.92
C ARG A 461 0.00 4.93 -18.13
N SER A 462 -0.31 5.87 -17.24
CA SER A 462 -1.55 5.82 -16.45
C SER A 462 -2.77 6.08 -17.32
N GLU A 463 -2.72 7.09 -18.20
CA GLU A 463 -3.82 7.37 -19.14
C GLU A 463 -4.07 6.21 -20.12
N LYS A 464 -3.01 5.55 -20.60
CA LYS A 464 -3.14 4.32 -21.42
C LYS A 464 -3.83 3.18 -20.67
N LYS A 465 -3.52 3.01 -19.37
CA LYS A 465 -4.18 1.98 -18.54
C LYS A 465 -5.66 2.27 -18.31
N LEU A 466 -6.04 3.54 -18.30
CA LEU A 466 -7.43 3.97 -18.15
C LEU A 466 -8.21 3.94 -19.47
N GLY A 467 -7.54 3.66 -20.60
CA GLY A 467 -8.16 3.70 -21.93
C GLY A 467 -8.39 5.11 -22.47
N ASN A 468 -7.81 6.15 -21.83
CA ASN A 468 -8.00 7.54 -22.22
C ASN A 468 -7.08 7.99 -23.38
N LEU A 469 -6.04 7.21 -23.66
CA LEU A 469 -5.15 7.45 -24.80
C LEU A 469 -5.20 6.24 -25.73
N PRO A 470 -5.29 6.45 -27.05
CA PRO A 470 -5.15 5.38 -28.02
C PRO A 470 -3.82 4.65 -27.79
N THR A 471 -3.87 3.33 -27.86
CA THR A 471 -2.67 2.54 -27.99
C THR A 471 -2.00 2.88 -29.33
N LEU A 472 -0.69 2.62 -29.46
CA LEU A 472 -0.04 2.80 -30.75
C LEU A 472 -0.74 1.98 -31.86
N TYR A 473 -1.41 0.87 -31.50
CA TYR A 473 -2.23 0.07 -32.41
C TYR A 473 -3.47 0.83 -32.91
N ASP A 474 -4.20 1.51 -32.03
CA ASP A 474 -5.40 2.28 -32.41
C ASP A 474 -5.08 3.46 -33.34
N ALA A 475 -3.83 3.97 -33.29
CA ALA A 475 -3.37 5.04 -34.18
C ALA A 475 -3.01 4.55 -35.60
N PHE A 476 -2.83 3.25 -35.81
CA PHE A 476 -2.49 2.66 -37.11
C PHE A 476 -3.68 2.00 -37.83
N GLU A 477 -4.76 1.62 -37.13
CA GLU A 477 -5.97 1.07 -37.78
C GLU A 477 -6.92 2.15 -38.35
N GLY A 478 -6.71 3.44 -38.04
CA GLY A 478 -7.56 4.53 -38.53
C GLY A 478 -7.28 5.02 -39.97
N HIS A 479 -6.42 4.35 -40.73
CA HIS A 479 -5.96 4.84 -42.05
C HIS A 479 -6.09 3.88 -43.24
N ASP A 480 -6.73 2.71 -43.09
CA ASP A 480 -6.87 1.72 -44.19
C ASP A 480 -8.30 1.54 -44.73
N GLU A 481 -9.19 2.51 -44.55
CA GLU A 481 -10.48 2.56 -45.26
C GLU A 481 -10.72 3.94 -45.91
N ALA A 482 -9.93 4.27 -46.94
CA ALA A 482 -10.37 5.19 -47.99
C ALA A 482 -9.52 5.02 -49.26
N THR A 483 -10.22 4.89 -50.39
CA THR A 483 -9.75 5.00 -51.79
C THR A 483 -9.01 3.81 -52.41
N VAL A 484 -9.79 2.82 -52.85
CA VAL A 484 -9.60 2.20 -54.17
C VAL A 484 -10.86 2.51 -54.99
N GLU A 485 -10.79 3.58 -55.77
CA GLU A 485 -11.45 3.73 -57.08
C GLU A 485 -10.43 4.30 -58.06
#